data_AF-A0A6M0A195-F1
#
_entry.id   AF-A0A6M0A195-F1
#
_cell.length_a   1.000
_cell.length_b   1.000
_cell.length_c   1.000
_cell.angle_alpha   90.00
_cell.angle_beta   90.00
_cell.angle_gamma   90.00
#
_symmetry.space_group_name_H-M   'P 1'
#
loop_
_entity.id
_entity.type
_entity.pdbx_description
1 polymer ?
#
loop_
_entity_poly.entity_id
_entity_poly.type
_entity_poly.pdbx_seq_one_letter_code
_entity_poly.pdbx_strand_id
1 'polypeptide(L)'
;MKCVKCNTDNNLKERTEAGGRCKNCNHPFAFDPKAGSRFTDIFFNNSIQTISSENTLFFTPKQLWYLIEKRFVNKNNIDPSGCSAFLVLFLGIFLGVFLGASAIPIHLGIKIFLSVIFLALILLFIWGSQSKQCQPKTRRSFARAIPIIAGLILVAVLVWFFKFSTVTNTAFFLFLLGIGLGIFLIYFGMRLLSIQHKIPQPLQFHQSEIPHWLSRWEEVNGEVTNVLAPSKEMSEPIEINSEVKAYSFDRVIVCDTAEIAQFLIANNFHFEHNCAVLSIDGYPQNIFSTVMQMLKQNPDLKVYAFHSATPHGVTTINELRNSPKWFSGNNLIIYDLGLLPRHVFPSKNMWILNSDESAEQGRKIPVEVKQTLSKDELEWLEAGFYVELESFSPRKLLQVVSQGIAKTQAVANGYTSTSDSSLDSSYSGDDGIILIGIDDDNRNAGFFTSDSFG
;
A
#
# COMPACT_ATOMS: atom_id res chain seq x y z
N MET A 1 -23.59 -8.99 -19.65
CA MET A 1 -23.48 -8.33 -18.34
C MET A 1 -24.67 -8.73 -17.49
N LYS A 2 -24.45 -8.91 -16.20
CA LYS A 2 -25.47 -9.35 -15.26
C LYS A 2 -26.19 -8.14 -14.66
N CYS A 3 -27.51 -8.21 -14.53
CA CYS A 3 -28.32 -7.15 -13.90
C CYS A 3 -28.15 -7.18 -12.37
N VAL A 4 -27.86 -6.03 -11.76
CA VAL A 4 -27.70 -5.94 -10.29
C VAL A 4 -28.98 -6.27 -9.53
N LYS A 5 -30.16 -5.94 -10.09
CA LYS A 5 -31.46 -6.13 -9.43
C LYS A 5 -31.98 -7.57 -9.48
N CYS A 6 -31.91 -8.23 -10.64
CA CYS A 6 -32.52 -9.55 -10.86
C CYS A 6 -31.52 -10.67 -11.17
N ASN A 7 -30.21 -10.37 -11.19
CA ASN A 7 -29.15 -11.32 -11.50
C ASN A 7 -29.25 -12.01 -12.88
N THR A 8 -30.14 -11.56 -13.77
CA THR A 8 -30.23 -12.09 -15.13
C THR A 8 -29.06 -11.64 -15.99
N ASP A 9 -28.50 -12.55 -16.78
CA ASP A 9 -27.49 -12.23 -17.79
C ASP A 9 -28.11 -11.65 -19.05
N ASN A 10 -27.55 -10.52 -19.49
CA ASN A 10 -27.99 -9.78 -20.67
C ASN A 10 -26.81 -9.64 -21.64
N ASN A 11 -26.97 -10.14 -22.86
CA ASN A 11 -25.97 -9.94 -23.92
C ASN A 11 -26.07 -8.52 -24.52
N LEU A 12 -25.19 -8.15 -25.46
CA LEU A 12 -25.21 -6.80 -26.04
C LEU A 12 -26.50 -6.53 -26.82
N LYS A 13 -26.90 -7.46 -27.70
CA LYS A 13 -28.10 -7.33 -28.54
C LYS A 13 -29.36 -7.12 -27.71
N GLU A 14 -29.56 -7.95 -26.68
CA GLU A 14 -30.72 -7.87 -25.77
C GLU A 14 -30.83 -6.51 -25.08
N ARG A 15 -29.70 -5.90 -24.72
CA ARG A 15 -29.69 -4.59 -24.05
C ARG A 15 -29.93 -3.46 -25.04
N THR A 16 -29.39 -3.56 -26.26
CA THR A 16 -29.65 -2.58 -27.31
C THR A 16 -31.13 -2.59 -27.71
N GLU A 17 -31.73 -3.78 -27.84
CA GLU A 17 -33.17 -3.94 -28.12
C GLU A 17 -34.04 -3.42 -26.97
N ALA A 18 -33.61 -3.60 -25.71
CA ALA A 18 -34.30 -3.08 -24.52
C ALA A 18 -33.94 -1.62 -24.16
N GLY A 19 -33.22 -0.88 -25.03
CA GLY A 19 -32.88 0.52 -24.80
C GLY A 19 -31.99 0.77 -23.58
N GLY A 20 -31.01 -0.12 -23.32
CA GLY A 20 -30.10 -0.02 -22.18
C GLY A 20 -30.68 -0.56 -20.87
N ARG A 21 -31.73 -1.39 -20.94
CA ARG A 21 -32.39 -2.00 -19.77
C ARG A 21 -32.23 -3.52 -19.75
N CYS A 22 -32.51 -4.12 -18.60
CA CYS A 22 -32.51 -5.57 -18.44
C CYS A 22 -33.73 -6.21 -19.12
N LYS A 23 -33.52 -7.28 -19.90
CA LYS A 23 -34.57 -8.03 -20.60
C LYS A 23 -35.64 -8.65 -19.70
N ASN A 24 -35.32 -8.91 -18.43
CA ASN A 24 -36.20 -9.60 -17.49
C ASN A 24 -36.94 -8.61 -16.58
N CYS A 25 -36.22 -7.75 -15.87
CA CYS A 25 -36.82 -6.83 -14.89
C CYS A 25 -36.94 -5.37 -15.36
N ASN A 26 -36.54 -5.07 -16.60
CA ASN A 26 -36.54 -3.73 -17.19
C ASN A 26 -35.73 -2.67 -16.40
N HIS A 27 -34.86 -3.10 -15.49
CA HIS A 27 -33.97 -2.22 -14.71
C HIS A 27 -32.96 -1.55 -15.64
N PRO A 28 -32.76 -0.22 -15.58
CA PRO A 28 -31.74 0.46 -16.37
C PRO A 28 -30.34 0.03 -15.95
N PHE A 29 -29.40 -0.02 -16.90
CA PHE A 29 -27.99 -0.17 -16.58
C PHE A 29 -27.34 1.19 -16.38
N ALA A 30 -26.71 1.41 -15.23
CA ALA A 30 -25.97 2.64 -14.98
C ALA A 30 -24.71 2.68 -15.83
N PHE A 31 -23.92 1.62 -15.88
CA PHE A 31 -22.62 1.52 -16.55
C PHE A 31 -22.61 0.39 -17.59
N ASP A 32 -22.39 0.77 -18.85
CA ASP A 32 -22.20 -0.15 -19.97
C ASP A 32 -20.88 0.09 -20.72
N PRO A 33 -19.94 -0.88 -20.69
CA PRO A 33 -18.67 -0.73 -21.38
C PRO A 33 -18.76 -0.56 -22.89
N LYS A 34 -19.81 -1.08 -23.52
CA LYS A 34 -20.04 -0.91 -24.95
C LYS A 34 -20.68 0.43 -25.29
N ALA A 35 -21.22 1.13 -24.29
CA ALA A 35 -21.73 2.50 -24.39
C ALA A 35 -20.74 3.55 -23.86
N GLY A 36 -19.50 3.16 -23.53
CA GLY A 36 -18.41 4.08 -23.18
C GLY A 36 -17.98 4.09 -21.71
N SER A 37 -18.62 3.35 -20.79
CA SER A 37 -18.08 3.22 -19.43
C SER A 37 -16.84 2.31 -19.42
N ARG A 38 -15.99 2.39 -18.39
CA ARG A 38 -14.84 1.46 -18.27
C ARG A 38 -15.18 0.16 -17.55
N PHE A 39 -16.28 0.13 -16.81
CA PHE A 39 -16.73 -1.02 -16.00
C PHE A 39 -18.26 -1.18 -16.06
N THR A 40 -18.76 -2.26 -15.45
CA THR A 40 -20.18 -2.65 -15.42
C THR A 40 -20.83 -2.37 -14.07
N ASP A 41 -22.17 -2.32 -14.00
CA ASP A 41 -22.94 -2.18 -12.75
C ASP A 41 -22.50 -3.13 -11.64
N ILE A 42 -22.37 -4.42 -11.94
CA ILE A 42 -21.97 -5.43 -10.94
C ILE A 42 -20.58 -5.12 -10.36
N PHE A 43 -19.67 -4.60 -11.18
CA PHE A 43 -18.33 -4.24 -10.72
C PHE A 43 -18.40 -3.06 -9.73
N PHE A 44 -19.20 -2.05 -10.05
CA PHE A 44 -19.37 -0.88 -9.20
C PHE A 44 -20.12 -1.23 -7.91
N ASN A 45 -21.23 -1.97 -8.01
CA ASN A 45 -21.99 -2.50 -6.87
C ASN A 45 -21.10 -3.27 -5.90
N ASN A 46 -20.35 -4.25 -6.44
CA ASN A 46 -19.44 -5.05 -5.62
C ASN A 46 -18.34 -4.18 -5.01
N SER A 47 -17.98 -3.04 -5.60
CA SER A 47 -16.97 -2.14 -5.05
C SER A 47 -17.53 -1.35 -3.87
N ILE A 48 -18.77 -0.84 -3.99
CA ILE A 48 -19.50 -0.21 -2.88
C ILE A 48 -19.70 -1.19 -1.72
N GLN A 49 -20.14 -2.43 -2.00
CA GLN A 49 -20.33 -3.45 -0.96
C GLN A 49 -19.02 -3.84 -0.28
N THR A 50 -17.93 -3.99 -1.05
CA THR A 50 -16.61 -4.34 -0.49
C THR A 50 -16.06 -3.23 0.39
N ILE A 51 -16.12 -1.96 -0.06
CA ILE A 51 -15.53 -0.86 0.72
C ILE A 51 -16.32 -0.58 2.01
N SER A 52 -17.65 -0.66 1.94
CA SER A 52 -18.53 -0.43 3.07
C SER A 52 -18.61 -1.62 4.04
N SER A 53 -17.92 -2.73 3.75
CA SER A 53 -18.05 -3.99 4.49
C SER A 53 -19.52 -4.40 4.66
N GLU A 54 -20.24 -4.50 3.53
CA GLU A 54 -21.68 -4.78 3.49
C GLU A 54 -22.53 -3.72 4.21
N ASN A 55 -22.30 -2.44 3.90
CA ASN A 55 -23.02 -1.27 4.45
C ASN A 55 -22.83 -1.01 5.96
N THR A 56 -21.80 -1.57 6.58
CA THR A 56 -21.53 -1.40 8.02
C THR A 56 -20.58 -0.23 8.32
N LEU A 57 -19.69 0.10 7.39
CA LEU A 57 -18.68 1.15 7.56
C LEU A 57 -18.92 2.32 6.62
N PHE A 58 -18.63 3.52 7.11
CA PHE A 58 -18.52 4.72 6.30
C PHE A 58 -17.14 4.81 5.65
N PHE A 59 -17.05 5.41 4.47
CA PHE A 59 -15.81 5.52 3.71
C PHE A 59 -15.73 6.82 2.92
N THR A 60 -14.51 7.27 2.62
CA THR A 60 -14.28 8.48 1.82
C THR A 60 -14.40 8.19 0.32
N PRO A 61 -14.79 9.18 -0.52
CA PRO A 61 -14.77 9.04 -1.98
C PRO A 61 -13.39 8.63 -2.52
N LYS A 62 -12.32 9.09 -1.87
CA LYS A 62 -10.93 8.77 -2.23
C LYS A 62 -10.57 7.31 -1.93
N GLN A 63 -11.07 6.74 -0.84
CA GLN A 63 -10.93 5.31 -0.59
C GLN A 63 -11.64 4.46 -1.66
N LEU A 64 -12.84 4.90 -2.10
CA LEU A 64 -13.55 4.23 -3.19
C LEU A 64 -12.76 4.28 -4.50
N TRP A 65 -12.18 5.44 -4.81
CA TRP A 65 -11.30 5.60 -5.96
C TRP A 65 -10.12 4.63 -5.94
N TYR A 66 -9.37 4.56 -4.84
CA TYR A 66 -8.26 3.62 -4.69
C TYR A 66 -8.69 2.15 -4.83
N LEU A 67 -9.86 1.80 -4.30
CA LEU A 67 -10.39 0.44 -4.44
C LEU A 67 -10.70 0.11 -5.91
N ILE A 68 -11.36 1.03 -6.62
CA ILE A 68 -11.70 0.85 -8.04
C ILE A 68 -10.42 0.71 -8.88
N GLU A 69 -9.43 1.58 -8.67
CA GLU A 69 -8.11 1.50 -9.33
C GLU A 69 -7.47 0.13 -9.12
N LYS A 70 -7.36 -0.32 -7.86
CA LYS A 70 -6.80 -1.63 -7.51
C LYS A 70 -7.52 -2.78 -8.21
N ARG A 71 -8.86 -2.78 -8.20
CA ARG A 71 -9.67 -3.84 -8.82
C ARG A 71 -9.58 -3.81 -10.34
N PHE A 72 -9.51 -2.64 -10.95
CA PHE A 72 -9.41 -2.49 -12.39
C PHE A 72 -8.06 -2.95 -12.91
N VAL A 73 -6.97 -2.56 -12.23
CA VAL A 73 -5.61 -3.01 -12.55
C VAL A 73 -5.47 -4.53 -12.35
N ASN A 74 -6.13 -5.14 -11.36
CA ASN A 74 -6.15 -6.61 -11.20
C ASN A 74 -6.76 -7.36 -12.39
N LYS A 75 -7.75 -6.78 -13.07
CA LYS A 75 -8.46 -7.46 -14.15
C LYS A 75 -7.67 -7.54 -15.47
N ASN A 76 -6.79 -6.58 -15.72
CA ASN A 76 -6.12 -6.41 -17.01
C ASN A 76 -4.69 -6.93 -17.04
N ASN A 77 -4.22 -7.60 -15.98
CA ASN A 77 -2.81 -7.94 -15.82
C ASN A 77 -2.49 -9.41 -16.09
N ILE A 78 -1.28 -9.62 -16.64
CA ILE A 78 -0.68 -10.92 -16.91
C ILE A 78 -0.49 -11.66 -15.60
N ASP A 79 -1.14 -12.82 -15.46
CA ASP A 79 -1.06 -13.65 -14.28
C ASP A 79 0.41 -14.06 -13.99
N PRO A 80 0.85 -13.98 -12.72
CA PRO A 80 2.18 -14.42 -12.31
C PRO A 80 2.38 -15.95 -12.40
N SER A 81 1.33 -16.72 -12.71
CA SER A 81 1.42 -18.16 -13.00
C SER A 81 2.34 -18.46 -14.20
N GLY A 82 2.52 -17.48 -15.10
CA GLY A 82 3.56 -17.52 -16.12
C GLY A 82 4.94 -17.68 -15.51
N CYS A 83 5.28 -17.00 -14.40
CA CYS A 83 6.61 -17.01 -13.80
C CYS A 83 7.08 -18.42 -13.40
N SER A 84 6.15 -19.26 -12.90
CA SER A 84 6.39 -20.67 -12.58
C SER A 84 6.58 -21.52 -13.83
N ALA A 85 5.73 -21.36 -14.85
CA ALA A 85 5.89 -22.05 -16.14
C ALA A 85 7.18 -21.63 -16.86
N PHE A 86 7.60 -20.38 -16.70
CA PHE A 86 8.86 -19.84 -17.22
C PHE A 86 10.08 -20.37 -16.48
N LEU A 87 10.04 -20.55 -15.15
CA LEU A 87 11.11 -21.23 -14.41
C LEU A 87 11.29 -22.68 -14.88
N VAL A 88 10.19 -23.38 -15.19
CA VAL A 88 10.23 -24.74 -15.76
C VAL A 88 10.82 -24.73 -17.17
N LEU A 89 10.43 -23.79 -18.03
CA LEU A 89 11.00 -23.63 -19.37
C LEU A 89 12.48 -23.24 -19.32
N PHE A 90 12.85 -22.35 -18.41
CA PHE A 90 14.22 -21.98 -18.09
C PHE A 90 15.04 -23.20 -17.68
N LEU A 91 14.54 -23.99 -16.72
CA LEU A 91 15.20 -25.19 -16.24
C LEU A 91 15.37 -26.22 -17.37
N GLY A 92 14.35 -26.41 -18.21
CA GLY A 92 14.41 -27.31 -19.37
C GLY A 92 15.46 -26.92 -20.42
N ILE A 93 15.48 -25.65 -20.83
CA ILE A 93 16.50 -25.13 -21.78
C ILE A 93 17.89 -25.21 -21.16
N PHE A 94 18.02 -24.85 -19.89
CA PHE A 94 19.27 -24.83 -19.16
C PHE A 94 19.86 -26.25 -18.98
N LEU A 95 19.06 -27.23 -18.57
CA LEU A 95 19.45 -28.63 -18.53
C LEU A 95 19.85 -29.15 -19.92
N GLY A 96 19.11 -28.78 -20.97
CA GLY A 96 19.42 -29.19 -22.35
C GLY A 96 20.74 -28.64 -22.88
N VAL A 97 21.10 -27.39 -22.55
CA VAL A 97 22.33 -26.74 -23.04
C VAL A 97 23.56 -27.10 -22.22
N PHE A 98 23.44 -27.16 -20.89
CA PHE A 98 24.58 -27.29 -19.98
C PHE A 98 24.77 -28.70 -19.37
N LEU A 99 23.68 -29.45 -19.14
CA LEU A 99 23.72 -30.80 -18.56
C LEU A 99 23.52 -31.91 -19.60
N GLY A 100 22.97 -31.59 -20.77
CA GLY A 100 22.83 -32.47 -21.92
C GLY A 100 24.18 -33.05 -22.32
N ALA A 101 24.38 -34.30 -21.97
CA ALA A 101 25.57 -35.07 -22.29
C ALA A 101 25.87 -35.04 -23.80
N SER A 102 27.16 -35.06 -24.10
CA SER A 102 27.83 -35.19 -25.40
C SER A 102 27.40 -36.37 -26.30
N ALA A 103 26.25 -37.00 -26.06
CA ALA A 103 25.77 -38.17 -26.78
C ALA A 103 24.94 -37.82 -28.04
N ILE A 104 24.39 -36.61 -28.13
CA ILE A 104 23.70 -36.12 -29.34
C ILE A 104 24.49 -34.92 -29.86
N PRO A 105 25.00 -34.94 -31.10
CA PRO A 105 25.64 -33.77 -31.72
C PRO A 105 24.56 -32.72 -32.01
N ILE A 106 24.09 -32.06 -30.96
CA ILE A 106 23.25 -30.87 -31.08
C ILE A 106 24.10 -29.83 -31.81
N HIS A 107 23.70 -29.50 -33.04
CA HIS A 107 24.41 -28.55 -33.89
C HIS A 107 24.71 -27.25 -33.12
N LEU A 108 25.90 -26.70 -33.33
CA LEU A 108 26.34 -25.43 -32.73
C LEU A 108 25.27 -24.33 -32.86
N GLY A 109 24.53 -24.30 -33.97
CA GLY A 109 23.41 -23.38 -34.19
C GLY A 109 22.28 -23.49 -33.16
N ILE A 110 21.93 -24.70 -32.70
CA ILE A 110 20.90 -24.90 -31.67
C ILE A 110 21.39 -24.37 -30.31
N LYS A 111 22.66 -24.58 -29.96
CA LYS A 111 23.24 -24.05 -28.71
C LYS A 111 23.25 -22.52 -28.70
N ILE A 112 23.63 -21.89 -29.83
CA ILE A 112 23.58 -20.43 -29.97
C ILE A 112 22.14 -19.93 -29.87
N PHE A 113 21.21 -20.58 -30.56
CA PHE A 113 19.78 -20.22 -30.52
C PHE A 113 19.20 -20.28 -29.10
N LEU A 114 19.48 -21.35 -28.35
CA LEU A 114 19.01 -21.49 -26.97
C LEU A 114 19.66 -20.45 -26.03
N SER A 115 20.93 -20.11 -26.24
CA SER A 115 21.61 -19.03 -25.49
C SER A 115 21.03 -17.64 -25.78
N VAL A 116 20.63 -17.37 -27.02
CA VAL A 116 19.96 -16.10 -27.38
C VAL A 116 18.58 -16.01 -26.73
N ILE A 117 17.79 -17.10 -26.76
CA ILE A 117 16.51 -17.18 -26.05
C ILE A 117 16.71 -16.94 -24.56
N PHE A 118 17.73 -17.56 -23.97
CA PHE A 118 18.06 -17.40 -22.56
C PHE A 118 18.35 -15.95 -22.18
N LEU A 119 19.16 -15.24 -22.97
CA LEU A 119 19.44 -13.83 -22.75
C LEU A 119 18.18 -12.97 -22.90
N ALA A 120 17.36 -13.23 -23.92
CA ALA A 120 16.11 -12.53 -24.15
C ALA A 120 15.13 -12.69 -22.97
N LEU A 121 15.07 -13.88 -22.37
CA LEU A 121 14.26 -14.15 -21.18
C LEU A 121 14.76 -13.37 -19.96
N ILE A 122 16.06 -13.34 -19.69
CA ILE A 122 16.62 -12.53 -18.58
C ILE A 122 16.27 -11.06 -18.77
N LEU A 123 16.42 -10.53 -19.98
CA LEU A 123 16.06 -9.14 -20.31
C LEU A 123 14.56 -8.87 -20.11
N LEU A 124 13.69 -9.83 -20.47
CA LEU A 124 12.25 -9.73 -20.23
C LEU A 124 11.93 -9.70 -18.73
N PHE A 125 12.61 -10.48 -17.89
CA PHE A 125 12.44 -10.46 -16.44
C PHE A 125 12.90 -9.13 -15.84
N ILE A 126 14.03 -8.60 -16.31
CA ILE A 126 14.51 -7.27 -15.89
C ILE A 126 13.48 -6.21 -16.29
N TRP A 127 13.00 -6.23 -17.53
CA TRP A 127 11.97 -5.32 -18.01
C TRP A 127 10.67 -5.43 -17.19
N GLY A 128 10.19 -6.65 -16.97
CA GLY A 128 8.99 -6.92 -16.16
C GLY A 128 9.12 -6.48 -14.70
N SER A 129 10.33 -6.55 -14.13
CA SER A 129 10.60 -6.07 -12.77
C SER A 129 10.55 -4.54 -12.60
N GLN A 130 10.72 -3.80 -13.70
CA GLN A 130 10.74 -2.33 -13.73
C GLN A 130 9.51 -1.73 -14.40
N SER A 131 8.70 -2.53 -15.09
CA SER A 131 7.56 -2.04 -15.87
C SER A 131 6.52 -1.40 -14.96
N LYS A 132 6.22 -0.11 -15.20
CA LYS A 132 5.16 0.64 -14.49
C LYS A 132 3.77 0.04 -14.72
N GLN A 133 3.58 -0.68 -15.82
CA GLN A 133 2.30 -1.31 -16.17
C GLN A 133 2.05 -2.58 -15.36
N CYS A 134 3.11 -3.23 -14.87
CA CYS A 134 3.01 -4.43 -14.06
C CYS A 134 2.69 -4.08 -12.60
N GLN A 135 1.91 -4.95 -11.96
CA GLN A 135 1.59 -4.82 -10.54
C GLN A 135 2.82 -4.94 -9.65
N PRO A 136 2.83 -4.30 -8.47
CA PRO A 136 3.92 -4.44 -7.49
C PRO A 136 4.25 -5.90 -7.16
N LYS A 137 3.24 -6.75 -6.96
CA LYS A 137 3.41 -8.19 -6.71
C LYS A 137 4.13 -8.90 -7.87
N THR A 138 3.70 -8.63 -9.10
CA THR A 138 4.28 -9.22 -10.32
C THR A 138 5.70 -8.73 -10.58
N ARG A 139 5.95 -7.41 -10.45
CA ARG A 139 7.29 -6.81 -10.55
C ARG A 139 8.25 -7.44 -9.56
N ARG A 140 7.81 -7.61 -8.31
CA ARG A 140 8.59 -8.26 -7.25
C ARG A 140 8.83 -9.75 -7.54
N SER A 141 7.88 -10.44 -8.14
CA SER A 141 8.07 -11.83 -8.58
C SER A 141 9.18 -11.93 -9.63
N PHE A 142 9.16 -11.07 -10.66
CA PHE A 142 10.24 -10.99 -11.64
C PHE A 142 11.60 -10.66 -11.00
N ALA A 143 11.64 -9.65 -10.12
CA ALA A 143 12.84 -9.27 -9.39
C ALA A 143 13.39 -10.41 -8.51
N ARG A 144 12.53 -11.24 -7.90
CA ARG A 144 12.93 -12.43 -7.11
C ARG A 144 13.43 -13.59 -7.96
N ALA A 145 12.91 -13.75 -9.17
CA ALA A 145 13.35 -14.81 -10.06
C ALA A 145 14.78 -14.57 -10.58
N ILE A 146 15.22 -13.31 -10.75
CA ILE A 146 16.58 -12.96 -11.20
C ILE A 146 17.69 -13.56 -10.31
N PRO A 147 17.73 -13.36 -8.97
CA PRO A 147 18.76 -13.95 -8.12
C PRO A 147 18.65 -15.48 -8.03
N ILE A 148 17.45 -16.06 -8.16
CA ILE A 148 17.26 -17.52 -8.22
C ILE A 148 17.89 -18.09 -9.50
N ILE A 149 17.58 -17.48 -10.65
CA ILE A 149 18.18 -17.79 -11.95
C ILE A 149 19.70 -17.66 -11.89
N ALA A 150 20.21 -16.60 -11.26
CA ALA A 150 21.64 -16.38 -11.08
C ALA A 150 22.30 -17.45 -10.20
N GLY A 151 21.65 -17.88 -9.11
CA GLY A 151 22.11 -18.99 -8.29
C GLY A 151 22.19 -20.30 -9.06
N LEU A 152 21.19 -20.60 -9.91
CA LEU A 152 21.21 -21.77 -10.79
C LEU A 152 22.37 -21.72 -11.80
N ILE A 153 22.63 -20.54 -12.39
CA ILE A 153 23.78 -20.32 -13.30
C ILE A 153 25.09 -20.63 -12.58
N LEU A 154 25.30 -20.12 -11.36
CA LEU A 154 26.51 -20.38 -10.57
C LEU A 154 26.72 -21.88 -10.33
N VAL A 155 25.67 -22.59 -9.92
CA VAL A 155 25.73 -24.04 -9.70
C VAL A 155 26.10 -24.79 -10.97
N ALA A 156 25.54 -24.42 -12.13
CA ALA A 156 25.90 -25.12 -13.37
C ALA A 156 27.30 -24.80 -13.87
N VAL A 157 27.77 -23.55 -13.73
CA VAL A 157 29.15 -23.18 -14.06
C VAL A 157 30.13 -23.97 -13.20
N LEU A 158 29.83 -24.16 -11.92
CA LEU A 158 30.61 -25.02 -11.02
C LEU A 158 30.59 -26.49 -11.46
N VAL A 159 29.40 -27.07 -11.69
CA VAL A 159 29.27 -28.47 -12.12
C VAL A 159 29.96 -28.73 -13.46
N TRP A 160 29.86 -27.81 -14.42
CA TRP A 160 30.52 -27.91 -15.73
C TRP A 160 32.05 -27.91 -15.57
N PHE A 161 32.59 -27.00 -14.76
CA PHE A 161 34.02 -26.90 -14.49
C PHE A 161 34.58 -28.19 -13.86
N PHE A 162 33.88 -28.78 -12.88
CA PHE A 162 34.30 -30.04 -12.24
C PHE A 162 34.17 -31.26 -13.17
N LYS A 163 33.15 -31.31 -14.04
CA LYS A 163 32.97 -32.44 -14.98
C LYS A 163 33.94 -32.42 -16.17
N PHE A 164 34.22 -31.24 -16.72
CA PHE A 164 35.08 -31.08 -17.90
C PHE A 164 36.49 -30.63 -17.49
N SER A 165 37.08 -31.41 -16.58
CA SER A 165 38.35 -31.15 -15.87
C SER A 165 39.63 -31.07 -16.76
N THR A 166 39.51 -31.04 -18.09
CA THR A 166 40.65 -30.68 -18.96
C THR A 166 40.77 -29.16 -18.98
N VAL A 167 41.40 -28.63 -17.93
CA VAL A 167 41.57 -27.18 -17.71
C VAL A 167 42.45 -26.59 -18.80
N THR A 168 41.82 -26.11 -19.86
CA THR A 168 42.43 -25.19 -20.82
C THR A 168 42.32 -23.78 -20.25
N ASN A 169 43.27 -22.89 -20.60
CA ASN A 169 43.20 -21.48 -20.20
C ASN A 169 41.84 -20.85 -20.57
N THR A 170 41.28 -21.23 -21.73
CA THR A 170 39.97 -20.76 -22.20
C THR A 170 38.82 -21.23 -21.30
N ALA A 171 38.82 -22.49 -20.86
CA ALA A 171 37.80 -23.00 -19.94
C ALA A 171 37.84 -22.29 -18.57
N PHE A 172 39.04 -21.97 -18.08
CA PHE A 172 39.21 -21.21 -16.84
C PHE A 172 38.70 -19.76 -16.94
N PHE A 173 38.97 -19.06 -18.05
CA PHE A 173 38.43 -17.72 -18.28
C PHE A 173 36.90 -17.71 -18.38
N LEU A 174 36.29 -18.68 -19.07
CA LEU A 174 34.84 -18.82 -19.15
C LEU A 174 34.20 -19.10 -17.79
N PHE A 175 34.88 -19.89 -16.94
CA PHE A 175 34.45 -20.14 -15.56
C PHE A 175 34.43 -18.85 -14.73
N LEU A 176 35.50 -18.05 -14.76
CA LEU A 176 35.56 -16.77 -14.05
C LEU A 176 34.49 -15.79 -14.53
N LEU A 177 34.27 -15.70 -15.85
CA LEU A 177 33.19 -14.88 -16.43
C LEU A 177 31.81 -15.35 -15.97
N GLY A 178 31.57 -16.66 -15.94
CA GLY A 178 30.31 -17.24 -15.47
C GLY A 178 30.03 -16.93 -13.99
N ILE A 179 31.05 -17.03 -13.14
CA ILE A 179 30.95 -16.64 -11.72
C ILE A 179 30.67 -15.14 -11.57
N GLY A 180 31.45 -14.31 -12.28
CA GLY A 180 31.28 -12.86 -12.25
C GLY A 180 29.87 -12.43 -12.67
N LEU A 181 29.34 -13.02 -13.75
CA LEU A 181 27.98 -12.78 -14.23
C LEU A 181 26.93 -13.23 -13.21
N GLY A 182 27.10 -14.41 -12.60
CA GLY A 182 26.18 -14.92 -11.58
C GLY A 182 26.11 -14.02 -10.35
N ILE A 183 27.26 -13.62 -9.79
CA ILE A 183 27.33 -12.68 -8.66
C ILE A 183 26.71 -11.33 -9.02
N PHE A 184 27.03 -10.80 -10.21
CA PHE A 184 26.45 -9.55 -10.70
C PHE A 184 24.92 -9.62 -10.78
N LEU A 185 24.35 -10.70 -11.32
CA LEU A 185 22.90 -10.86 -11.42
C LEU A 185 22.23 -11.03 -10.04
N ILE A 186 22.88 -11.68 -9.07
CA ILE A 186 22.38 -11.73 -7.68
C ILE A 186 22.32 -10.33 -7.08
N TYR A 187 23.43 -9.59 -7.15
CA TYR A 187 23.50 -8.21 -6.66
C TYR A 187 22.46 -7.31 -7.34
N PHE A 188 22.34 -7.41 -8.67
CA PHE A 188 21.38 -6.65 -9.44
C PHE A 188 19.94 -7.01 -9.08
N GLY A 189 19.61 -8.29 -8.94
CA GLY A 189 18.29 -8.76 -8.50
C GLY A 189 17.92 -8.27 -7.10
N MET A 190 18.86 -8.31 -6.16
CA MET A 190 18.67 -7.76 -4.81
C MET A 190 18.45 -6.25 -4.83
N ARG A 191 19.19 -5.51 -5.68
CA ARG A 191 18.98 -4.09 -5.90
C ARG A 191 17.62 -3.78 -6.54
N LEU A 192 17.17 -4.59 -7.50
CA LEU A 192 15.84 -4.43 -8.11
C LEU A 192 14.71 -4.64 -7.11
N LEU A 193 14.89 -5.53 -6.12
CA LEU A 193 13.96 -5.72 -5.02
C LEU A 193 13.94 -4.53 -4.07
N SER A 194 15.10 -3.94 -3.77
CA SER A 194 15.18 -2.80 -2.86
C SER A 194 14.55 -1.56 -3.45
N ILE A 195 14.63 -1.32 -4.77
CA ILE A 195 14.11 -0.10 -5.41
C ILE A 195 12.62 -0.17 -5.81
N GLN A 196 11.89 -1.24 -5.49
CA GLN A 196 10.48 -1.38 -5.89
C GLN A 196 9.60 -0.24 -5.37
N HIS A 197 9.94 0.32 -4.20
CA HIS A 197 9.24 1.45 -3.59
C HIS A 197 9.44 2.78 -4.35
N LYS A 198 10.38 2.82 -5.31
CA LYS A 198 10.62 3.98 -6.20
C LYS A 198 9.89 3.88 -7.54
N ILE A 199 9.00 2.88 -7.70
CA ILE A 199 8.23 2.68 -8.94
C ILE A 199 6.75 2.99 -8.66
N PRO A 200 6.27 4.17 -9.08
CA PRO A 200 4.91 4.61 -8.78
C PRO A 200 3.90 3.82 -9.63
N GLN A 201 2.70 3.67 -9.10
CA GLN A 201 1.60 3.00 -9.77
C GLN A 201 0.87 4.01 -10.68
N PRO A 202 0.62 3.68 -11.96
CA PRO A 202 -0.18 4.53 -12.82
C PRO A 202 -1.63 4.52 -12.34
N LEU A 203 -2.22 5.70 -12.25
CA LEU A 203 -3.65 5.90 -12.02
C LEU A 203 -4.34 5.94 -13.39
N GLN A 204 -5.37 5.10 -13.57
CA GLN A 204 -6.12 5.00 -14.82
C GLN A 204 -7.29 5.99 -14.88
N PHE A 205 -7.73 6.44 -13.71
CA PHE A 205 -8.90 7.26 -13.48
C PHE A 205 -8.52 8.52 -12.70
N HIS A 206 -9.19 9.62 -13.01
CA HIS A 206 -9.03 10.84 -12.24
C HIS A 206 -9.94 10.80 -11.02
N GLN A 207 -9.47 11.30 -9.86
CA GLN A 207 -10.26 11.29 -8.62
C GLN A 207 -11.60 12.04 -8.78
N SER A 208 -11.64 13.07 -9.64
CA SER A 208 -12.86 13.84 -9.94
C SER A 208 -13.95 13.05 -10.68
N GLU A 209 -13.66 11.84 -11.17
CA GLU A 209 -14.66 10.99 -11.82
C GLU A 209 -15.60 10.31 -10.81
N ILE A 210 -15.18 10.15 -9.54
CA ILE A 210 -15.96 9.44 -8.52
C ILE A 210 -17.34 10.07 -8.27
N PRO A 211 -17.46 11.40 -8.04
CA PRO A 211 -18.77 12.00 -7.81
C PRO A 211 -19.73 11.74 -8.99
N HIS A 212 -19.24 11.86 -10.22
CA HIS A 212 -20.05 11.59 -11.41
C HIS A 212 -20.50 10.12 -11.49
N TRP A 213 -19.64 9.17 -11.13
CA TRP A 213 -20.03 7.75 -11.08
C TRP A 213 -21.03 7.47 -9.96
N LEU A 214 -20.85 8.07 -8.78
CA LEU A 214 -21.81 7.94 -7.68
C LEU A 214 -23.18 8.51 -8.08
N SER A 215 -23.26 9.73 -8.61
CA SER A 215 -24.54 10.32 -9.03
C SER A 215 -25.23 9.46 -10.09
N ARG A 216 -24.50 9.00 -11.10
CA ARG A 216 -25.05 8.11 -12.15
C ARG A 216 -25.54 6.77 -11.58
N TRP A 217 -24.88 6.25 -10.56
CA TRP A 217 -25.31 5.04 -9.87
C TRP A 217 -26.59 5.27 -9.07
N GLU A 218 -26.65 6.38 -8.32
CA GLU A 218 -27.75 6.73 -7.41
C GLU A 218 -29.04 7.05 -8.17
N GLU A 219 -28.95 7.68 -9.34
CA GLU A 219 -30.09 7.90 -10.24
C GLU A 219 -30.84 6.61 -10.62
N VAL A 220 -30.13 5.47 -10.64
CA VAL A 220 -30.67 4.19 -11.11
C VAL A 220 -30.93 3.20 -9.97
N ASN A 221 -30.06 3.18 -8.95
CA ASN A 221 -30.02 2.13 -7.93
C ASN A 221 -30.36 2.61 -6.51
N GLY A 222 -30.58 3.92 -6.32
CA GLY A 222 -30.82 4.52 -5.01
C GLY A 222 -29.54 5.05 -4.34
N GLU A 223 -29.74 5.84 -3.29
CA GLU A 223 -28.69 6.58 -2.57
C GLU A 223 -27.66 5.67 -1.90
N VAL A 224 -26.38 6.04 -1.96
CA VAL A 224 -25.30 5.35 -1.24
C VAL A 224 -25.03 6.05 0.09
N THR A 225 -25.68 5.59 1.16
CA THR A 225 -25.69 6.24 2.48
C THR A 225 -24.33 6.27 3.20
N ASN A 226 -23.39 5.40 2.82
CA ASN A 226 -22.14 5.19 3.55
C ASN A 226 -20.95 6.00 2.99
N VAL A 227 -21.16 6.78 1.92
CA VAL A 227 -20.13 7.65 1.35
C VAL A 227 -20.09 8.96 2.13
N LEU A 228 -18.91 9.35 2.60
CA LEU A 228 -18.73 10.64 3.27
C LEU A 228 -18.69 11.78 2.26
N ALA A 229 -19.44 12.85 2.56
CA ALA A 229 -19.31 14.11 1.83
C ALA A 229 -17.93 14.72 2.12
N PRO A 230 -17.35 15.50 1.17
CA PRO A 230 -16.12 16.25 1.42
C PRO A 230 -16.23 17.07 2.72
N SER A 231 -15.13 17.13 3.47
CA SER A 231 -15.09 17.93 4.69
C SER A 231 -15.41 19.39 4.33
N LYS A 232 -16.46 19.96 4.93
CA LYS A 232 -16.83 21.36 4.76
C LYS A 232 -16.33 22.15 5.95
N GLU A 233 -15.77 23.32 5.69
CA GLU A 233 -15.52 24.32 6.74
C GLU A 233 -16.87 24.77 7.31
N MET A 234 -17.25 24.22 8.46
CA MET A 234 -18.41 24.71 9.21
C MET A 234 -17.99 25.95 9.99
N SER A 235 -18.53 27.09 9.57
CA SER A 235 -18.12 28.42 10.03
C SER A 235 -18.73 28.84 11.37
N GLU A 236 -19.82 28.20 11.78
CA GLU A 236 -20.51 28.55 13.02
C GLU A 236 -20.17 27.58 14.15
N PRO A 237 -19.67 28.07 15.30
CA PRO A 237 -19.49 27.27 16.50
C PRO A 237 -20.88 26.77 16.95
N ILE A 238 -21.07 25.46 16.99
CA ILE A 238 -22.27 24.85 17.55
C ILE A 238 -22.09 24.82 19.06
N GLU A 239 -23.12 25.21 19.81
CA GLU A 239 -23.13 25.04 21.26
C GLU A 239 -23.04 23.55 21.58
N ILE A 240 -21.89 23.13 22.12
CA ILE A 240 -21.58 21.73 22.38
C ILE A 240 -22.60 21.18 23.38
N ASN A 241 -23.32 20.11 22.98
CA ASN A 241 -24.25 19.38 23.84
C ASN A 241 -23.59 19.09 25.19
N SER A 242 -24.32 19.34 26.28
CA SER A 242 -23.92 19.07 27.67
C SER A 242 -23.32 17.67 27.88
N GLU A 243 -23.70 16.67 27.08
CA GLU A 243 -23.14 15.31 27.12
C GLU A 243 -21.66 15.24 26.70
N VAL A 244 -21.23 16.05 25.73
CA VAL A 244 -19.82 16.13 25.30
C VAL A 244 -18.97 16.90 26.32
N LYS A 245 -19.57 17.88 27.03
CA LYS A 245 -18.91 18.57 28.15
C LYS A 245 -18.72 17.66 29.37
N ALA A 246 -19.55 16.63 29.52
CA ALA A 246 -19.40 15.59 30.55
C ALA A 246 -18.36 14.51 30.16
N TYR A 247 -17.93 14.47 28.90
CA TYR A 247 -16.95 13.51 28.39
C TYR A 247 -15.52 13.98 28.69
N SER A 248 -14.86 13.32 29.65
CA SER A 248 -13.41 13.48 29.85
C SER A 248 -12.69 12.68 28.77
N PHE A 249 -11.93 13.36 27.92
CA PHE A 249 -11.07 12.70 26.95
C PHE A 249 -9.70 12.41 27.60
N ASP A 250 -9.42 11.13 27.84
CA ASP A 250 -8.09 10.70 28.30
C ASP A 250 -7.10 10.59 27.15
N ARG A 251 -7.60 10.67 25.91
CA ARG A 251 -6.88 10.42 24.66
C ARG A 251 -7.34 11.38 23.57
N VAL A 252 -6.42 11.75 22.70
CA VAL A 252 -6.72 12.46 21.45
C VAL A 252 -5.98 11.81 20.28
N ILE A 253 -6.67 11.68 19.16
CA ILE A 253 -6.11 11.28 17.87
C ILE A 253 -6.12 12.50 16.98
N VAL A 254 -4.95 12.87 16.45
CA VAL A 254 -4.80 13.97 15.51
C VAL A 254 -4.39 13.43 14.15
N CYS A 255 -5.24 13.64 13.16
CA CYS A 255 -5.04 13.21 11.79
C CYS A 255 -4.35 14.30 10.95
N ASP A 256 -3.60 13.92 9.92
CA ASP A 256 -3.02 14.87 8.97
C ASP A 256 -4.06 15.57 8.08
N THR A 257 -5.22 14.94 7.86
CA THR A 257 -6.28 15.41 6.96
C THR A 257 -7.65 15.40 7.65
N ALA A 258 -8.52 16.32 7.23
CA ALA A 258 -9.90 16.40 7.73
C ALA A 258 -10.73 15.18 7.30
N GLU A 259 -10.48 14.63 6.12
CA GLU A 259 -11.19 13.47 5.57
C GLU A 259 -10.99 12.22 6.44
N ILE A 260 -9.75 11.98 6.92
CA ILE A 260 -9.46 10.86 7.81
C ILE A 260 -10.06 11.08 9.21
N ALA A 261 -10.02 12.31 9.74
CA ALA A 261 -10.68 12.64 11.00
C ALA A 261 -12.20 12.43 10.92
N GLN A 262 -12.85 12.94 9.86
CA GLN A 262 -14.27 12.72 9.58
C GLN A 262 -14.59 11.24 9.43
N PHE A 263 -13.73 10.48 8.75
CA PHE A 263 -13.85 9.03 8.61
C PHE A 263 -13.89 8.30 9.95
N LEU A 264 -12.96 8.63 10.87
CA LEU A 264 -12.94 8.04 12.21
C LEU A 264 -14.17 8.43 13.03
N ILE A 265 -14.62 9.69 12.92
CA ILE A 265 -15.83 10.18 13.61
C ILE A 265 -17.08 9.45 13.10
N ALA A 266 -17.25 9.35 11.78
CA ALA A 266 -18.42 8.71 11.16
C ALA A 266 -18.51 7.21 11.47
N ASN A 267 -17.38 6.56 11.71
CA ASN A 267 -17.32 5.17 12.15
C ASN A 267 -17.31 5.02 13.69
N ASN A 268 -17.78 6.03 14.43
CA ASN A 268 -17.93 6.02 15.90
C ASN A 268 -16.64 5.73 16.69
N PHE A 269 -15.47 5.89 16.09
CA PHE A 269 -14.19 5.54 16.71
C PHE A 269 -13.96 6.31 18.03
N HIS A 270 -14.30 7.60 18.03
CA HIS A 270 -14.20 8.49 19.18
C HIS A 270 -15.00 8.00 20.40
N PHE A 271 -16.19 7.42 20.18
CA PHE A 271 -17.00 6.82 21.24
C PHE A 271 -16.43 5.47 21.70
N GLU A 272 -16.11 4.56 20.77
CA GLU A 272 -15.62 3.22 21.11
C GLU A 272 -14.30 3.24 21.88
N HIS A 273 -13.44 4.22 21.58
CA HIS A 273 -12.12 4.35 22.19
C HIS A 273 -12.01 5.48 23.21
N ASN A 274 -13.12 6.13 23.60
CA ASN A 274 -13.14 7.27 24.54
C ASN A 274 -12.02 8.28 24.24
N CYS A 275 -11.99 8.77 23.01
CA CYS A 275 -10.94 9.67 22.53
C CYS A 275 -11.53 10.82 21.72
N ALA A 276 -10.89 11.98 21.80
CA ALA A 276 -11.16 13.07 20.86
C ALA A 276 -10.50 12.75 19.51
N VAL A 277 -11.16 13.11 18.40
CA VAL A 277 -10.60 12.98 17.05
C VAL A 277 -10.58 14.34 16.40
N LEU A 278 -9.40 14.79 15.99
CA LEU A 278 -9.17 16.09 15.36
C LEU A 278 -8.28 15.93 14.11
N SER A 279 -8.30 16.89 13.18
CA SER A 279 -7.25 17.04 12.18
C SER A 279 -6.24 18.11 12.60
N ILE A 280 -5.04 18.08 12.02
CA ILE A 280 -3.96 19.06 12.27
C ILE A 280 -4.39 20.49 11.93
N ASP A 281 -5.27 20.64 10.93
CA ASP A 281 -5.87 21.90 10.50
C ASP A 281 -7.03 22.37 11.39
N GLY A 282 -7.40 21.56 12.40
CA GLY A 282 -8.40 21.90 13.40
C GLY A 282 -9.82 21.46 13.05
N TYR A 283 -10.01 20.48 12.16
CA TYR A 283 -11.31 19.85 11.98
C TYR A 283 -11.66 18.96 13.19
N PRO A 284 -12.92 18.91 13.66
CA PRO A 284 -14.04 19.77 13.26
C PRO A 284 -13.90 21.18 13.84
N GLN A 285 -13.96 22.21 12.98
CA GLN A 285 -13.63 23.59 13.37
C GLN A 285 -14.57 24.15 14.45
N ASN A 286 -15.84 23.77 14.38
CA ASN A 286 -16.91 24.27 15.26
C ASN A 286 -16.72 23.89 16.74
N ILE A 287 -16.04 22.78 17.04
CA ILE A 287 -15.80 22.31 18.42
C ILE A 287 -14.32 22.39 18.83
N PHE A 288 -13.43 22.70 17.88
CA PHE A 288 -11.97 22.63 18.05
C PHE A 288 -11.47 23.38 19.29
N SER A 289 -11.85 24.65 19.45
CA SER A 289 -11.39 25.48 20.57
C SER A 289 -11.81 24.93 21.93
N THR A 290 -13.04 24.43 22.03
CA THR A 290 -13.58 23.89 23.29
C THR A 290 -12.94 22.56 23.63
N VAL A 291 -12.83 21.65 22.66
CA VAL A 291 -12.16 20.36 22.85
C VAL A 291 -10.69 20.58 23.21
N MET A 292 -10.00 21.52 22.55
CA MET A 292 -8.60 21.80 22.85
C MET A 292 -8.40 22.38 24.26
N GLN A 293 -9.33 23.21 24.74
CA GLN A 293 -9.29 23.69 26.13
C GLN A 293 -9.41 22.54 27.13
N MET A 294 -10.31 21.59 26.90
CA MET A 294 -10.47 20.40 27.75
C MET A 294 -9.22 19.51 27.72
N LEU A 295 -8.67 19.27 26.52
CA LEU A 295 -7.47 18.47 26.34
C LEU A 295 -6.24 19.07 27.04
N LYS A 296 -6.04 20.39 26.95
CA LYS A 296 -4.91 21.08 27.62
C LYS A 296 -4.99 21.05 29.15
N GLN A 297 -6.18 20.84 29.72
CA GLN A 297 -6.39 20.73 31.15
C GLN A 297 -6.07 19.32 31.70
N ASN A 298 -5.95 18.31 30.83
CA ASN A 298 -5.67 16.94 31.24
C ASN A 298 -4.14 16.69 31.26
N PRO A 299 -3.50 16.56 32.44
CA PRO A 299 -2.06 16.32 32.55
C PRO A 299 -1.65 14.91 32.08
N ASP A 300 -2.58 13.95 32.10
CA ASP A 300 -2.35 12.55 31.74
C ASP A 300 -2.79 12.24 30.30
N LEU A 301 -3.01 13.28 29.48
CA LEU A 301 -3.47 13.14 28.10
C LEU A 301 -2.49 12.34 27.25
N LYS A 302 -3.00 11.31 26.58
CA LYS A 302 -2.25 10.58 25.55
C LYS A 302 -2.58 11.13 24.17
N VAL A 303 -1.56 11.60 23.46
CA VAL A 303 -1.70 12.17 22.11
C VAL A 303 -1.24 11.15 21.09
N TYR A 304 -2.08 10.84 20.11
CA TYR A 304 -1.78 9.93 19.00
C TYR A 304 -1.80 10.70 17.68
N ALA A 305 -0.72 10.68 16.91
CA ALA A 305 -0.69 11.23 15.57
C ALA A 305 -1.03 10.14 14.55
N PHE A 306 -1.95 10.38 13.62
CA PHE A 306 -2.33 9.41 12.59
C PHE A 306 -2.28 10.05 11.20
N HIS A 307 -1.20 9.79 10.46
CA HIS A 307 -0.93 10.49 9.21
C HIS A 307 -0.49 9.57 8.09
N SER A 308 -0.50 10.10 6.87
CA SER A 308 -0.01 9.48 5.65
C SER A 308 1.51 9.52 5.55
N ALA A 309 2.10 8.69 4.68
CA ALA A 309 3.50 8.82 4.28
C ALA A 309 3.62 9.88 3.18
N THR A 310 3.32 11.12 3.55
CA THR A 310 3.40 12.31 2.71
C THR A 310 4.34 13.32 3.40
N PRO A 311 4.89 14.32 2.68
CA PRO A 311 5.64 15.40 3.30
C PRO A 311 4.89 16.11 4.44
N HIS A 312 3.58 16.35 4.27
CA HIS A 312 2.70 16.92 5.29
C HIS A 312 2.46 15.96 6.48
N GLY A 313 2.29 14.67 6.18
CA GLY A 313 2.08 13.68 7.22
C GLY A 313 3.29 13.56 8.15
N VAL A 314 4.51 13.45 7.60
CA VAL A 314 5.73 13.33 8.42
C VAL A 314 6.04 14.59 9.24
N THR A 315 5.47 15.75 8.91
CA THR A 315 5.62 16.98 9.71
C THR A 315 4.59 17.10 10.83
N THR A 316 3.54 16.27 10.83
CA THR A 316 2.41 16.35 11.78
C THR A 316 2.87 16.35 13.24
N ILE A 317 3.82 15.48 13.60
CA ILE A 317 4.32 15.38 15.00
C ILE A 317 5.08 16.64 15.41
N ASN A 318 5.90 17.17 14.50
CA ASN A 318 6.64 18.40 14.74
C ASN A 318 5.69 19.59 14.92
N GLU A 319 4.62 19.67 14.12
CA GLU A 319 3.58 20.68 14.27
C GLU A 319 2.82 20.57 15.58
N LEU A 320 2.42 19.35 15.98
CA LEU A 320 1.77 19.10 17.26
C LEU A 320 2.60 19.56 18.46
N ARG A 321 3.92 19.37 18.38
CA ARG A 321 4.86 19.70 19.45
C ARG A 321 5.21 21.19 19.50
N ASN A 322 5.32 21.85 18.35
CA ASN A 322 5.87 23.21 18.30
C ASN A 322 4.80 24.29 18.09
N SER A 323 3.63 23.95 17.55
CA SER A 323 2.57 24.92 17.27
C SER A 323 1.88 25.40 18.55
N PRO A 324 1.76 26.72 18.79
CA PRO A 324 1.00 27.27 19.92
C PRO A 324 -0.48 26.86 19.94
N LYS A 325 -1.04 26.55 18.76
CA LYS A 325 -2.42 26.06 18.62
C LYS A 325 -2.60 24.68 19.26
N TRP A 326 -1.54 23.88 19.28
CA TRP A 326 -1.51 22.51 19.79
C TRP A 326 -0.82 22.46 21.17
N PHE A 327 0.13 21.55 21.36
CA PHE A 327 0.68 21.21 22.68
C PHE A 327 2.05 21.85 22.94
N SER A 328 2.36 22.97 22.28
CA SER A 328 3.61 23.71 22.49
C SER A 328 3.79 24.09 23.95
N GLY A 329 4.99 23.80 24.49
CA GLY A 329 5.35 24.04 25.88
C GLY A 329 4.93 22.95 26.88
N ASN A 330 4.16 21.94 26.45
CA ASN A 330 3.78 20.82 27.31
C ASN A 330 4.75 19.63 27.12
N ASN A 331 5.00 18.87 28.19
CA ASN A 331 5.83 17.66 28.15
C ASN A 331 5.02 16.38 27.90
N LEU A 332 4.00 16.46 27.05
CA LEU A 332 3.13 15.31 26.72
C LEU A 332 3.86 14.33 25.82
N ILE A 333 3.60 13.04 26.03
CA ILE A 333 4.08 11.98 25.14
C ILE A 333 3.18 11.96 23.90
N ILE A 334 3.80 12.07 22.72
CA ILE A 334 3.12 11.93 21.43
C ILE A 334 3.49 10.57 20.85
N TYR A 335 2.47 9.74 20.63
CA TYR A 335 2.59 8.43 20.01
C TYR A 335 2.38 8.56 18.50
N ASP A 336 3.38 8.16 17.72
CA ASP A 336 3.27 8.15 16.27
C ASP A 336 2.55 6.88 15.83
N LEU A 337 1.32 7.04 15.34
CA LEU A 337 0.55 5.98 14.69
C LEU A 337 0.53 6.07 13.16
N GLY A 338 1.22 7.05 12.59
CA GLY A 338 1.21 7.34 11.17
C GLY A 338 2.00 6.35 10.32
N LEU A 339 1.76 6.45 9.02
CA LEU A 339 2.53 5.75 8.01
C LEU A 339 3.79 6.57 7.71
N LEU A 340 4.96 5.99 7.96
CA LEU A 340 6.26 6.55 7.59
C LEU A 340 6.80 5.88 6.32
N PRO A 341 7.69 6.54 5.54
CA PRO A 341 8.27 5.94 4.34
C PRO A 341 9.03 4.64 4.64
N ARG A 342 9.69 4.50 5.81
CA ARG A 342 10.28 3.22 6.26
C ARG A 342 9.30 2.05 6.33
N HIS A 343 8.00 2.29 6.54
CA HIS A 343 6.96 1.24 6.51
C HIS A 343 6.59 0.84 5.07
N VAL A 344 6.81 1.75 4.10
CA VAL A 344 6.53 1.53 2.69
C VAL A 344 7.59 0.65 2.04
N PHE A 345 8.86 0.86 2.37
CA PHE A 345 9.99 0.17 1.74
C PHE A 345 9.92 -1.37 1.78
N PRO A 346 9.60 -2.04 2.90
CA PRO A 346 9.46 -3.49 2.95
C PRO A 346 8.11 -4.00 2.40
N SER A 347 7.10 -3.12 2.34
CA SER A 347 5.72 -3.50 1.99
C SER A 347 5.61 -4.08 0.59
N LYS A 348 4.73 -5.08 0.44
CA LYS A 348 4.51 -5.79 -0.83
C LYS A 348 3.35 -5.21 -1.64
N ASN A 349 2.45 -4.47 -0.98
CA ASN A 349 1.09 -4.22 -1.45
C ASN A 349 0.65 -2.75 -1.42
N MET A 350 1.51 -1.85 -0.94
CA MET A 350 1.18 -0.43 -0.86
C MET A 350 1.11 0.20 -2.24
N TRP A 351 0.17 1.14 -2.39
CA TRP A 351 -0.02 1.91 -3.61
C TRP A 351 0.76 3.21 -3.51
N ILE A 352 1.84 3.33 -4.28
CA ILE A 352 2.78 4.43 -4.21
C ILE A 352 2.47 5.40 -5.34
N LEU A 353 2.25 6.65 -4.97
CA LEU A 353 2.03 7.73 -5.92
C LEU A 353 3.29 8.57 -6.08
N ASN A 354 3.29 9.38 -7.14
CA ASN A 354 4.35 10.34 -7.40
C ASN A 354 3.74 11.61 -7.98
N SER A 355 4.15 12.78 -7.48
CA SER A 355 3.73 14.08 -8.01
C SER A 355 4.80 15.15 -7.78
N ASP A 356 4.81 16.15 -8.67
CA ASP A 356 5.72 17.30 -8.54
C ASP A 356 5.40 18.16 -7.31
N GLU A 357 4.11 18.27 -6.96
CA GLU A 357 3.65 18.97 -5.76
C GLU A 357 4.21 18.32 -4.48
N SER A 358 4.11 16.99 -4.37
CA SER A 358 4.71 16.26 -3.25
C SER A 358 6.24 16.41 -3.24
N ALA A 359 6.89 16.48 -4.41
CA ALA A 359 8.34 16.68 -4.47
C ALA A 359 8.74 18.07 -3.93
N GLU A 360 7.96 19.10 -4.28
CA GLU A 360 8.17 20.45 -3.79
C GLU A 360 7.95 20.55 -2.28
N GLN A 361 6.88 19.94 -1.75
CA GLN A 361 6.64 19.87 -0.32
C GLN A 361 7.74 19.08 0.40
N GLY A 362 8.22 17.96 -0.17
CA GLY A 362 9.32 17.18 0.36
C GLY A 362 10.61 17.99 0.54
N ARG A 363 10.94 18.87 -0.42
CA ARG A 363 12.09 19.77 -0.32
C ARG A 363 11.93 20.81 0.80
N LYS A 364 10.70 21.21 1.11
CA LYS A 364 10.34 22.22 2.12
C LYS A 364 10.16 21.65 3.54
N ILE A 365 10.37 20.35 3.76
CA ILE A 365 10.29 19.73 5.09
C ILE A 365 11.26 20.46 6.07
N PRO A 366 10.81 20.85 7.28
CA PRO A 366 11.65 21.49 8.28
C PRO A 366 12.89 20.67 8.67
N VAL A 367 13.99 21.34 9.01
CA VAL A 367 15.28 20.69 9.31
C VAL A 367 15.16 19.72 10.48
N GLU A 368 14.35 20.07 11.48
CA GLU A 368 14.08 19.27 12.67
C GLU A 368 13.45 17.92 12.31
N VAL A 369 12.53 17.93 11.34
CA VAL A 369 11.89 16.70 10.83
C VAL A 369 12.85 15.93 9.94
N LYS A 370 13.70 16.61 9.17
CA LYS A 370 14.70 15.91 8.34
C LYS A 370 15.67 15.07 9.18
N GLN A 371 15.95 15.47 10.43
CA GLN A 371 16.83 14.74 11.33
C GLN A 371 16.23 13.42 11.86
N THR A 372 14.90 13.29 11.89
CA THR A 372 14.22 12.05 12.34
C THR A 372 14.06 11.02 11.21
N LEU A 373 14.28 11.44 9.97
CA LEU A 373 14.15 10.62 8.76
C LEU A 373 15.51 10.11 8.30
N SER A 374 15.55 8.87 7.83
CA SER A 374 16.76 8.36 7.19
C SER A 374 16.98 9.00 5.81
N LYS A 375 18.22 8.94 5.32
CA LYS A 375 18.58 9.49 4.01
C LYS A 375 17.68 8.94 2.88
N ASP A 376 17.38 7.64 2.90
CA ASP A 376 16.53 7.01 1.90
C ASP A 376 15.09 7.52 1.94
N GLU A 377 14.57 7.82 3.13
CA GLU A 377 13.22 8.39 3.31
C GLU A 377 13.15 9.83 2.79
N LEU A 378 14.17 10.63 3.05
CA LEU A 378 14.28 11.99 2.52
C LEU A 378 14.37 12.00 1.00
N GLU A 379 15.26 11.19 0.42
CA GLU A 379 15.37 11.06 -1.05
C GLU A 379 14.05 10.61 -1.68
N TRP A 380 13.30 9.74 -1.00
CA TRP A 380 12.01 9.26 -1.47
C TRP A 380 10.93 10.37 -1.46
N LEU A 381 10.84 11.14 -0.38
CA LEU A 381 9.90 12.28 -0.27
C LEU A 381 10.29 13.43 -1.22
N GLU A 382 11.57 13.77 -1.33
CA GLU A 382 12.06 14.85 -2.20
C GLU A 382 11.94 14.50 -3.70
N ALA A 383 11.94 13.21 -4.04
CA ALA A 383 11.59 12.71 -5.37
C ALA A 383 10.07 12.73 -5.65
N GLY A 384 9.25 13.12 -4.67
CA GLY A 384 7.80 13.29 -4.78
C GLY A 384 7.00 12.01 -4.61
N PHE A 385 7.59 10.96 -4.06
CA PHE A 385 6.85 9.74 -3.75
C PHE A 385 6.07 9.89 -2.44
N TYR A 386 4.87 9.31 -2.40
CA TYR A 386 4.03 9.33 -1.21
C TYR A 386 3.03 8.16 -1.20
N VAL A 387 2.49 7.86 -0.01
CA VAL A 387 1.39 6.91 0.20
C VAL A 387 0.38 7.54 1.16
N GLU A 388 -0.88 7.53 0.75
CA GLU A 388 -1.99 8.08 1.54
C GLU A 388 -2.71 7.00 2.34
N LEU A 389 -3.25 7.38 3.50
CA LEU A 389 -4.06 6.49 4.33
C LEU A 389 -5.33 6.01 3.59
N GLU A 390 -5.93 6.83 2.74
CA GLU A 390 -7.10 6.47 1.94
C GLU A 390 -6.82 5.35 0.93
N SER A 391 -5.56 5.02 0.68
CA SER A 391 -5.21 3.85 -0.13
C SER A 391 -5.56 2.52 0.55
N PHE A 392 -5.84 2.52 1.86
CA PHE A 392 -6.24 1.35 2.64
C PHE A 392 -7.77 1.29 2.84
N SER A 393 -8.29 0.08 3.05
CA SER A 393 -9.73 -0.09 3.31
C SER A 393 -10.13 0.49 4.67
N PRO A 394 -11.40 0.92 4.84
CA PRO A 394 -11.94 1.37 6.12
C PRO A 394 -11.58 0.47 7.30
N ARG A 395 -11.85 -0.84 7.15
CA ARG A 395 -11.56 -1.85 8.16
C ARG A 395 -10.08 -1.88 8.55
N LYS A 396 -9.17 -1.76 7.57
CA LYS A 396 -7.73 -1.79 7.83
C LYS A 396 -7.28 -0.56 8.61
N LEU A 397 -7.77 0.63 8.27
CA LEU A 397 -7.45 1.86 9.01
C LEU A 397 -7.95 1.80 10.45
N LEU A 398 -9.22 1.43 10.67
CA LEU A 398 -9.77 1.29 12.02
C LEU A 398 -8.96 0.27 12.84
N GLN A 399 -8.65 -0.89 12.25
CA GLN A 399 -7.83 -1.92 12.89
C GLN A 399 -6.44 -1.38 13.29
N VAL A 400 -5.76 -0.66 12.41
CA VAL A 400 -4.42 -0.09 12.67
C VAL A 400 -4.47 0.84 13.87
N VAL A 401 -5.43 1.77 13.90
CA VAL A 401 -5.55 2.75 14.98
C VAL A 401 -5.91 2.06 16.30
N SER A 402 -6.89 1.14 16.31
CA SER A 402 -7.26 0.39 17.51
C SER A 402 -6.10 -0.46 18.06
N GLN A 403 -5.34 -1.14 17.18
CA GLN A 403 -4.17 -1.92 17.59
C GLN A 403 -3.04 -1.04 18.12
N GLY A 404 -2.81 0.12 17.50
CA GLY A 404 -1.85 1.11 17.97
C GLY A 404 -2.16 1.55 19.40
N ILE A 405 -3.41 1.95 19.66
CA ILE A 405 -3.86 2.35 20.99
C ILE A 405 -3.68 1.22 22.00
N ALA A 406 -4.13 0.00 21.68
CA ALA A 406 -4.02 -1.15 22.58
C ALA A 406 -2.56 -1.47 22.94
N LYS A 407 -1.65 -1.42 21.96
CA LYS A 407 -0.21 -1.65 22.18
C LYS A 407 0.42 -0.61 23.09
N THR A 408 0.12 0.68 22.87
CA THR A 408 0.63 1.75 23.75
C THR A 408 0.15 1.62 25.18
N GLN A 409 -1.07 1.11 25.40
CA GLN A 409 -1.59 0.83 26.74
C GLN A 409 -0.87 -0.33 27.41
N ALA A 410 -0.59 -1.41 26.67
CA ALA A 410 0.16 -2.54 27.21
C ALA A 410 1.55 -2.11 27.70
N VAL A 411 2.26 -1.31 26.90
CA VAL A 411 3.59 -0.77 27.27
C VAL A 411 3.50 0.17 28.47
N ALA A 412 2.51 1.08 28.49
CA ALA A 412 2.32 1.99 29.63
C ALA A 412 1.99 1.26 30.95
N ASN A 413 1.37 0.08 30.88
CA ASN A 413 1.03 -0.74 32.04
C ASN A 413 2.16 -1.71 32.46
N GLY A 414 3.37 -1.58 31.88
CA GLY A 414 4.52 -2.40 32.25
C GLY A 414 4.55 -3.79 31.62
N TYR A 415 3.66 -4.08 30.67
CA TYR A 415 3.76 -5.29 29.86
C TYR A 415 4.77 -5.06 28.74
N THR A 416 6.05 -5.34 29.01
CA THR A 416 7.02 -5.53 27.95
C THR A 416 6.67 -6.84 27.24
N SER A 417 6.18 -6.77 26.00
CA SER A 417 6.26 -7.92 25.10
C SER A 417 7.71 -8.14 24.70
N THR A 418 8.54 -8.55 25.65
CA THR A 418 9.66 -9.44 25.36
C THR A 418 9.02 -10.77 25.00
N SER A 419 9.11 -11.12 23.73
CA SER A 419 8.74 -12.41 23.18
C SER A 419 9.41 -13.53 23.98
N ASP A 420 8.70 -14.10 24.95
CA ASP A 420 9.06 -15.41 25.47
C ASP A 420 8.55 -16.46 24.50
N SER A 421 9.51 -17.06 23.80
CA SER A 421 9.34 -18.23 22.96
C SER A 421 8.89 -19.42 23.80
N SER A 422 7.61 -19.73 23.78
CA SER A 422 7.11 -21.11 23.82
C SER A 422 5.60 -21.15 23.61
N LEU A 423 5.17 -21.56 22.41
CA LEU A 423 4.26 -22.71 22.26
C LEU A 423 4.07 -23.00 20.77
N ASP A 424 4.45 -24.24 20.47
CA ASP A 424 4.42 -24.98 19.23
C ASP A 424 3.08 -24.84 18.48
N SER A 425 3.08 -24.23 17.29
CA SER A 425 2.18 -24.63 16.21
C SER A 425 2.76 -24.23 14.85
N SER A 426 3.04 -25.24 14.05
CA SER A 426 3.61 -25.13 12.71
C SER A 426 2.61 -24.54 11.72
N TYR A 427 2.74 -23.27 11.34
CA TYR A 427 2.30 -22.77 10.04
C TYR A 427 3.05 -21.47 9.67
N SER A 428 4.12 -21.65 8.88
CA SER A 428 4.69 -20.72 7.90
C SER A 428 4.71 -19.20 8.20
N GLY A 429 5.72 -18.76 8.97
CA GLY A 429 6.64 -17.66 8.65
C GLY A 429 6.07 -16.26 8.37
N ASP A 430 5.81 -15.51 9.44
CA ASP A 430 5.56 -14.05 9.41
C ASP A 430 5.86 -13.46 10.82
N ASP A 431 7.13 -13.41 11.21
CA ASP A 431 7.55 -12.80 12.48
C ASP A 431 8.25 -11.46 12.18
N GLY A 432 7.48 -10.38 12.25
CA GLY A 432 7.96 -9.00 12.09
C GLY A 432 8.74 -8.51 13.30
N ILE A 433 9.91 -7.91 13.06
CA ILE A 433 10.74 -7.24 14.06
C ILE A 433 10.03 -5.98 14.56
N ILE A 434 9.90 -5.85 15.88
CA ILE A 434 9.39 -4.64 16.56
C ILE A 434 10.53 -3.63 16.66
N LEU A 435 10.43 -2.49 15.95
CA LEU A 435 11.26 -1.32 16.22
C LEU A 435 10.47 -0.38 17.13
N ILE A 436 10.70 -0.47 18.44
CA ILE A 436 10.34 0.62 19.35
C ILE A 436 11.46 1.65 19.20
N GLY A 437 11.26 2.61 18.30
CA GLY A 437 12.09 3.81 18.27
C GLY A 437 11.67 4.71 19.43
N ILE A 438 12.36 4.59 20.56
CA ILE A 438 12.37 5.64 21.59
C ILE A 438 13.51 6.57 21.16
N ASP A 439 13.19 7.79 20.74
CA ASP A 439 14.22 8.84 20.55
C ASP A 439 15.02 9.02 21.85
N ASP A 440 16.29 9.45 21.77
CA ASP A 440 17.17 9.67 22.92
C ASP A 440 16.56 10.61 24.00
N ASP A 441 15.53 11.39 23.65
CA ASP A 441 14.78 12.26 24.56
C ASP A 441 13.57 11.60 25.26
N ASN A 442 13.24 10.33 24.99
CA ASN A 442 12.16 9.55 25.62
C ASN A 442 10.74 10.16 25.45
N ARG A 443 10.54 11.05 24.48
CA ARG A 443 9.26 11.79 24.23
C ARG A 443 8.49 11.37 22.98
N ASN A 444 9.11 10.56 22.12
CA ASN A 444 8.50 9.98 20.93
C ASN A 444 8.60 8.46 21.05
N ALA A 445 7.50 7.76 20.80
CA ALA A 445 7.50 6.32 20.67
C ALA A 445 6.79 5.96 19.36
N GLY A 446 7.56 5.46 18.40
CA GLY A 446 7.02 4.88 17.17
C GLY A 446 6.49 3.48 17.42
N PHE A 447 5.24 3.22 17.06
CA PHE A 447 4.54 1.97 17.39
C PHE A 447 4.09 1.18 16.16
N PHE A 448 4.94 1.03 15.13
CA PHE A 448 4.54 0.29 13.93
C PHE A 448 5.61 -0.62 13.33
N THR A 449 5.18 -1.84 13.01
CA THR A 449 5.85 -2.77 12.10
C THR A 449 5.27 -2.59 10.70
N SER A 450 6.06 -2.89 9.66
CA SER A 450 5.60 -2.91 8.26
C SER A 450 4.30 -3.69 8.04
N ASP A 451 4.04 -4.68 8.91
CA ASP A 451 2.95 -5.64 8.78
C ASP A 451 1.61 -5.08 9.28
N SER A 452 1.64 -3.98 10.03
CA SER A 452 0.42 -3.34 10.49
C SER A 452 -0.38 -2.75 9.33
N PHE A 453 0.29 -2.34 8.25
CA PHE A 453 -0.35 -1.92 6.98
C PHE A 453 -0.20 -2.95 5.84
N GLY A 454 0.72 -3.91 5.95
CA GLY A 454 1.13 -4.89 4.93
C GLY A 454 0.08 -5.93 4.52
#